data_AF-A0A3D3YVT0-F1
#
_entry.id   AF-A0A3D3YVT0-F1
#
_cell.length_a   1.000
_cell.length_b   1.000
_cell.length_c   1.000
_cell.angle_alpha   90.00
_cell.angle_beta   90.00
_cell.angle_gamma   90.00
#
_symmetry.space_group_name_H-M   'P 1'
#
loop_
_entity.id
_entity.type
_entity.pdbx_description
1 polymer ?
#
loop_
_entity_poly.entity_id
_entity_poly.type
_entity_poly.pdbx_seq_one_letter_code
_entity_poly.pdbx_strand_id
1 'polypeptide(L)' 'ETARVRNKAVRSALKTSSKGVSAAEGDSAQELLLAAARELDKAASKGIIHKRAAARRKSRLAKRVAAAG' A
#
# COMPACT_ATOMS: atom_id res chain seq x y z
N GLU A 1 -24.51 -5.23 1.56
CA GLU A 1 -23.86 -5.28 0.23
C GLU A 1 -22.97 -4.06 -0.09
N THR A 2 -23.43 -2.84 0.21
CA THR A 2 -22.71 -1.57 -0.08
C THR A 2 -21.30 -1.48 0.51
N ALA A 3 -21.07 -1.97 1.74
CA ALA A 3 -19.75 -2.01 2.36
C ALA A 3 -18.76 -2.93 1.62
N ARG A 4 -19.24 -4.04 1.04
CA ARG A 4 -18.41 -4.99 0.28
C ARG A 4 -17.83 -4.34 -0.98
N VAL A 5 -18.65 -3.58 -1.71
CA VAL A 5 -18.25 -2.89 -2.94
C VAL A 5 -17.21 -1.81 -2.65
N ARG A 6 -17.45 -0.97 -1.63
CA ARG A 6 -16.47 0.05 -1.19
C ARG A 6 -15.15 -0.57 -0.77
N ASN A 7 -15.20 -1.64 0.03
CA ASN A 7 -14.00 -2.34 0.48
C ASN A 7 -13.25 -3.03 -0.68
N LYS A 8 -13.98 -3.53 -1.69
CA LYS A 8 -13.37 -4.07 -2.91
C LYS A 8 -12.61 -2.98 -3.67
N ALA A 9 -13.21 -1.80 -3.86
CA ALA A 9 -12.55 -0.68 -4.52
C ALA A 9 -11.26 -0.25 -3.78
N VAL A 10 -11.33 -0.08 -2.46
CA VAL A 10 -10.16 0.26 -1.63
C VAL A 10 -9.08 -0.81 -1.72
N ARG A 11 -9.44 -2.10 -1.63
CA ARG A 11 -8.47 -3.20 -1.74
C ARG A 11 -7.81 -3.25 -3.12
N SER A 12 -8.55 -2.98 -4.18
CA SER A 12 -8.01 -2.89 -5.54
C SER A 12 -7.05 -1.71 -5.68
N ALA A 13 -7.42 -0.53 -5.18
CA ALA A 13 -6.56 0.66 -5.19
C ALA A 13 -5.22 0.39 -4.47
N LEU A 14 -5.26 -0.18 -3.25
CA LEU A 14 -4.06 -0.56 -2.51
C LEU A 14 -3.16 -1.54 -3.29
N LYS A 15 -3.76 -2.45 -4.07
CA LYS A 15 -3.01 -3.39 -4.90
C LYS A 15 -2.32 -2.65 -6.05
N THR A 16 -3.01 -1.71 -6.68
CA THR A 16 -2.44 -0.86 -7.74
C THR A 16 -1.30 0.00 -7.20
N SER A 17 -1.49 0.72 -6.09
CA SER A 17 -0.43 1.53 -5.47
C SER A 17 0.80 0.68 -5.14
N SER A 18 0.61 -0.53 -4.58
CA SER A 18 1.72 -1.43 -4.26
C SER A 18 2.48 -1.94 -5.50
N LYS A 19 1.81 -2.05 -6.65
CA LYS A 19 2.45 -2.40 -7.92
C LYS A 19 3.24 -1.21 -8.46
N GLY A 20 2.68 0.00 -8.41
CA GLY A 20 3.37 1.22 -8.81
C GLY A 20 4.69 1.40 -8.07
N VAL A 21 4.70 1.23 -6.74
CA VAL A 21 5.92 1.27 -5.93
C VAL A 21 6.94 0.21 -6.35
N SER A 22 6.50 -0.98 -6.76
CA SER A 22 7.41 -2.07 -7.14
C SER A 22 7.98 -1.93 -8.55
N ALA A 23 7.46 -1.01 -9.36
CA ALA A 23 7.89 -0.75 -10.74
C ALA A 23 8.63 0.58 -10.89
N ALA A 24 8.68 1.38 -9.82
CA ALA A 24 9.37 2.66 -9.78
C ALA A 24 10.79 2.46 -9.25
N GLU A 25 11.71 3.25 -9.79
CA GLU A 25 13.14 3.22 -9.48
C GLU A 25 13.59 4.59 -8.97
N GLY A 26 14.69 4.63 -8.20
CA GLY A 26 15.27 5.87 -7.68
C GLY A 26 14.31 6.68 -6.79
N ASP A 27 14.41 8.02 -6.86
CA ASP A 27 13.65 8.94 -5.99
C ASP A 27 12.12 8.79 -6.12
N SER A 28 11.65 8.44 -7.33
CA SER A 28 10.23 8.21 -7.60
C SER A 28 9.65 7.04 -6.78
N ALA A 29 10.46 6.03 -6.47
CA ALA A 29 10.05 4.88 -5.67
C ALA A 29 9.80 5.26 -4.20
N GLN A 30 10.58 6.20 -3.67
CA GLN A 30 10.45 6.67 -2.28
C GLN A 30 9.17 7.48 -2.09
N GLU A 31 8.84 8.37 -3.03
CA GLU A 31 7.61 9.16 -2.99
C GLU A 31 6.36 8.27 -3.09
N LEU A 32 6.36 7.33 -4.01
CA LEU A 32 5.27 6.36 -4.18
C LEU A 32 5.12 5.47 -2.94
N LEU A 33 6.24 5.09 -2.31
CA LEU A 33 6.22 4.33 -1.07
C LEU A 33 5.55 5.12 0.06
N LEU A 34 5.84 6.41 0.18
CA LEU A 34 5.22 7.28 1.18
C LEU A 34 3.70 7.39 0.96
N ALA A 35 3.28 7.54 -0.30
CA ALA A 35 1.87 7.56 -0.67
C ALA A 35 1.17 6.23 -0.34
N ALA A 36 1.75 5.10 -0.75
CA ALA A 36 1.21 3.77 -0.49
C ALA A 36 1.14 3.46 1.02
N ALA A 37 2.12 3.91 1.81
CA ALA A 37 2.12 3.75 3.26
C ALA A 37 0.93 4.48 3.91
N ARG A 38 0.66 5.73 3.49
CA ARG A 38 -0.49 6.53 3.96
C ARG A 38 -1.82 5.84 3.64
N GLU A 39 -1.96 5.26 2.44
CA GLU A 39 -3.17 4.54 2.07
C GLU A 39 -3.38 3.25 2.88
N LEU A 40 -2.31 2.49 3.13
CA LEU A 40 -2.35 1.28 3.95
C LEU A 40 -2.80 1.60 5.38
N ASP A 41 -2.31 2.69 5.95
CA ASP A 41 -2.67 3.11 7.31
C ASP A 41 -4.12 3.61 7.38
N LYS A 42 -4.59 4.36 6.37
CA LYS A 42 -6.01 4.74 6.25
C LYS A 42 -6.92 3.53 6.11
N ALA A 43 -6.51 2.51 5.36
CA ALA A 43 -7.29 1.28 5.23
C ALA A 43 -7.32 0.46 6.52
N ALA A 44 -6.24 0.52 7.31
CA ALA A 44 -6.17 -0.12 8.62
C ALA A 44 -7.06 0.60 9.65
N SER A 45 -7.02 1.94 9.69
CA SER A 45 -7.84 2.73 10.61
C SER A 45 -9.34 2.59 10.33
N LYS A 46 -9.72 2.43 9.05
CA LYS A 46 -11.10 2.14 8.64
C LYS A 46 -11.51 0.67 8.81
N GLY A 47 -10.66 -0.19 9.37
CA GLY A 47 -10.95 -1.61 9.58
C GLY A 47 -11.07 -2.46 8.30
N ILE A 48 -10.66 -1.92 7.14
CA ILE A 48 -10.77 -2.60 5.83
C ILE A 48 -9.70 -3.70 5.70
N ILE A 49 -8.53 -3.45 6.30
CA ILE A 49 -7.44 -4.41 6.48
C ILE A 49 -6.99 -4.44 7.94
N HIS A 50 -6.48 -5.57 8.40
CA HIS A 50 -5.96 -5.67 9.76
C HIS A 50 -4.65 -4.87 9.92
N LYS A 51 -4.41 -4.26 11.09
CA LYS A 51 -3.19 -3.48 11.40
C LYS A 51 -1.89 -4.23 11.07
N ARG A 52 -1.84 -5.53 11.39
CA ARG A 52 -0.71 -6.41 11.05
C ARG A 52 -0.55 -6.61 9.54
N ALA A 53 -1.65 -6.63 8.78
CA ALA A 53 -1.58 -6.73 7.32
C ALA A 53 -1.03 -5.45 6.69
N ALA A 54 -1.42 -4.27 7.20
CA ALA A 54 -0.84 -2.99 6.80
C ALA A 54 0.66 -2.94 7.11
N ALA A 55 1.06 -3.26 8.34
CA ALA A 55 2.46 -3.29 8.76
C ALA A 55 3.33 -4.23 7.90
N ARG A 56 2.85 -5.46 7.63
CA ARG A 56 3.56 -6.41 6.76
C ARG A 56 3.71 -5.89 5.33
N ARG A 57 2.68 -5.25 4.77
CA ARG A 57 2.74 -4.68 3.42
C ARG A 57 3.72 -3.51 3.34
N LYS A 58 3.68 -2.58 4.32
CA LYS A 58 4.64 -1.48 4.42
C LYS A 58 6.08 -2.00 4.48
N SER A 59 6.35 -2.96 5.36
CA SER A 59 7.68 -3.56 5.49
C SER A 59 8.17 -4.21 4.19
N ARG A 60 7.30 -4.94 3.48
CA ARG A 60 7.66 -5.56 2.19
C ARG A 60 7.96 -4.53 1.10
N LEU A 61 7.19 -3.46 1.02
CA LEU A 61 7.44 -2.39 0.04
C LEU A 61 8.74 -1.65 0.36
N ALA A 62 8.98 -1.32 1.63
CA ALA A 62 10.22 -0.67 2.06
C ALA A 62 11.46 -1.50 1.72
N LYS A 63 11.42 -2.81 1.98
CA LYS A 63 12.51 -3.73 1.60
C LYS A 63 12.76 -3.78 0.10
N ARG A 64 11.72 -3.66 -0.73
CA ARG A 64 11.87 -3.64 -2.19
C ARG A 64 12.53 -2.36 -2.67
N VAL A 65 12.02 -1.21 -2.22
CA VAL A 65 12.59 0.09 -2.59
C VAL A 65 14.04 0.19 -2.11
N ALA A 66 14.35 -0.29 -0.91
CA ALA A 66 15.72 -0.32 -0.37
C ALA A 66 16.66 -1.32 -1.05
N ALA A 67 16.13 -2.30 -1.79
CA ALA A 67 16.94 -3.25 -2.57
C ALA A 67 17.07 -2.84 -4.04
N ALA A 68 16.25 -1.89 -4.50
CA ALA A 68 16.24 -1.37 -5.86
C ALA A 68 17.07 -0.07 -6.00
N GLY A 69 17.32 0.64 -4.89
CA GLY A 69 18.34 1.69 -4.81
C GLY A 69 19.71 1.14 -4.44
#